data_AF-A0A4R9VDN9-F1
#
_entry.id   AF-A0A4R9VDN9-F1
#
_cell.length_a   1.000
_cell.length_b   1.000
_cell.length_c   1.000
_cell.angle_alpha   90.00
_cell.angle_beta   90.00
_cell.angle_gamma   90.00
#
_symmetry.space_group_name_H-M   'P 1'
#
loop_
_entity.id
_entity.type
_entity.pdbx_description
1 polymer ?
#
loop_
_entity_poly.entity_id
_entity_poly.type
_entity_poly.pdbx_seq_one_letter_code
_entity_poly.pdbx_strand_id
1 'polypeptide(L)'
;RLEAGEALGIVGPSGAGKSTLARHLAGVMQPSRGTVRLDGADLSQWGHDALGDHIGYLPQDIELLSDTVAANIGRFKTNVDQEVIEATRLAGVNEMIIRLPPGY
;
A
#
# COMPACT_ATOMS: atom_id res chain seq x y z
N ARG A 1 17.57 10.10 -4.30
CA ARG A 1 16.54 9.90 -5.34
C ARG A 1 16.53 8.41 -5.64
N LEU A 2 15.35 7.87 -5.94
CA LEU A 2 15.17 6.51 -6.41
C LEU A 2 14.55 6.66 -7.79
N GLU A 3 15.15 6.06 -8.81
CA GLU A 3 14.67 6.14 -10.18
C GLU A 3 13.60 5.07 -10.43
N ALA A 4 12.76 5.28 -11.44
CA ALA A 4 11.70 4.32 -11.79
C ALA A 4 12.30 2.95 -12.12
N GLY A 5 11.77 1.89 -11.49
CA GLY A 5 12.25 0.51 -11.65
C GLY A 5 13.38 0.11 -10.69
N GLU A 6 13.91 1.02 -9.89
CA GLU A 6 14.91 0.67 -8.87
C GLU A 6 14.28 0.08 -7.61
N ALA A 7 15.00 -0.87 -6.99
CA ALA A 7 14.67 -1.43 -5.69
C ALA A 7 15.67 -0.93 -4.63
N LEU A 8 15.15 -0.43 -3.51
CA LEU A 8 15.95 0.06 -2.39
C LEU A 8 15.71 -0.75 -1.13
N GLY A 9 16.78 -1.33 -0.58
CA GLY A 9 16.78 -1.91 0.77
C GLY A 9 17.22 -0.90 1.82
N ILE A 10 16.47 -0.78 2.92
CA ILE A 10 16.82 0.08 4.07
C ILE A 10 17.09 -0.80 5.28
N VAL A 11 18.33 -0.78 5.77
CA VAL A 11 18.80 -1.60 6.90
C VAL A 11 19.31 -0.74 8.05
N GLY A 12 19.17 -1.23 9.27
CA GLY A 12 19.62 -0.53 10.48
C GLY A 12 18.94 -1.04 11.75
N PRO A 13 19.43 -0.67 12.95
CA PRO A 13 18.90 -1.15 14.22
C PRO A 13 17.42 -0.75 14.42
N SER A 14 16.73 -1.44 15.33
CA SER A 14 15.39 -1.02 15.75
C SER A 14 15.39 0.42 16.25
N GLY A 15 14.33 1.18 15.98
CA GLY A 15 14.24 2.60 16.35
C GLY A 15 15.00 3.57 15.44
N ALA A 16 15.78 3.12 14.46
CA ALA A 16 16.51 4.00 13.52
C ALA A 16 15.61 4.81 12.55
N GLY A 17 14.29 4.75 12.70
CA GLY A 17 13.35 5.52 11.86
C GLY A 17 12.96 4.85 10.54
N LYS A 18 13.32 3.59 10.28
CA LYS A 18 12.99 2.88 9.02
C LYS A 18 11.49 2.87 8.71
N SER A 19 10.67 2.43 9.67
CA SER A 19 9.21 2.40 9.51
C SER A 19 8.60 3.81 9.45
N THR A 20 9.27 4.81 10.02
CA THR A 20 8.86 6.23 9.90
C THR A 20 9.14 6.75 8.49
N LEU A 21 10.32 6.46 7.94
CA LEU A 21 10.67 6.78 6.56
C LEU A 21 9.70 6.11 5.57
N ALA A 22 9.38 4.83 5.75
CA ALA A 22 8.40 4.14 4.92
C ALA A 22 7.02 4.83 4.96
N ARG A 23 6.56 5.27 6.13
CA ARG A 23 5.30 6.01 6.27
C ARG A 23 5.32 7.39 5.61
N HIS A 24 6.47 8.08 5.62
CA HIS A 24 6.65 9.32 4.87
C HIS A 24 6.62 9.08 3.36
N LEU A 25 7.30 8.05 2.87
CA LEU A 25 7.31 7.69 1.46
C LEU A 25 5.92 7.25 0.96
N ALA A 26 5.15 6.58 1.82
CA ALA A 26 3.77 6.17 1.53
C ALA A 26 2.74 7.30 1.66
N GLY A 27 3.14 8.51 2.08
CA GLY A 27 2.21 9.62 2.33
C GLY A 27 1.30 9.45 3.55
N VAL A 28 1.49 8.39 4.35
CA VAL A 28 0.73 8.12 5.59
C VAL A 28 1.09 9.12 6.69
N MET A 29 2.31 9.66 6.67
CA MET A 29 2.79 10.63 7.64
C MET A 29 3.47 11.80 6.92
N GLN A 30 3.13 13.03 7.29
CA GLN A 30 3.84 14.21 6.77
C GLN A 30 5.14 14.48 7.55
N PRO A 31 6.25 14.81 6.87
CA PRO A 31 7.50 15.14 7.55
C PRO A 31 7.39 16.51 8.23
N SER A 32 7.96 16.63 9.43
CA SER A 32 8.00 17.92 10.15
C SER A 32 8.89 18.96 9.45
N ARG A 33 9.88 18.50 8.67
CA ARG A 33 10.80 19.31 7.86
C ARG A 33 11.21 18.54 6.61
N GLY A 34 11.40 19.27 5.51
CA GLY A 34 11.74 18.67 4.21
C GLY A 34 10.50 18.20 3.44
N THR A 35 10.73 17.55 2.31
CA THR A 35 9.68 17.18 1.36
C THR A 35 9.94 15.80 0.76
N VAL A 36 8.89 15.00 0.59
CA VAL A 36 8.89 13.79 -0.24
C VAL A 36 8.25 14.12 -1.58
N ARG A 37 8.85 13.63 -2.67
CA ARG A 37 8.35 13.89 -4.04
C ARG A 37 8.15 12.60 -4.81
N LEU A 38 7.06 12.52 -5.55
CA LEU A 38 6.77 11.52 -6.58
C LEU A 38 6.71 12.25 -7.93
N ASP A 39 7.52 11.82 -8.90
CA ASP A 39 7.68 12.47 -10.21
C ASP A 39 7.94 13.99 -10.13
N GLY A 40 8.67 14.41 -9.09
CA GLY A 40 9.01 15.82 -8.84
C GLY A 40 7.90 16.63 -8.16
N ALA A 41 6.67 16.14 -8.08
CA ALA A 41 5.58 16.76 -7.34
C ALA A 41 5.69 16.45 -5.84
N ASP A 42 5.41 17.44 -4.98
CA ASP A 42 5.38 17.27 -3.53
C ASP A 42 4.19 16.38 -3.13
N LEU A 43 4.42 15.33 -2.34
CA LEU A 43 3.36 14.43 -1.89
C LEU A 43 2.25 15.14 -1.10
N SER A 44 2.56 16.25 -0.42
CA SER A 44 1.55 17.04 0.31
C SER A 44 0.51 17.72 -0.59
N GLN A 45 0.78 17.80 -1.90
CA GLN A 45 -0.13 18.38 -2.89
C GLN A 45 -1.05 17.35 -3.54
N TRP A 46 -0.82 16.05 -3.30
CA TRP A 46 -1.67 14.98 -3.82
C TRP A 46 -2.93 14.82 -2.98
N GLY A 47 -4.06 14.58 -3.64
CA GLY A 47 -5.24 14.05 -2.95
C GLY A 47 -4.95 12.64 -2.42
N HIS A 48 -5.48 12.31 -1.24
CA HIS A 48 -5.24 11.02 -0.60
C HIS A 48 -5.61 9.83 -1.50
N ASP A 49 -6.76 9.90 -2.17
CA ASP A 49 -7.22 8.85 -3.08
C ASP A 49 -6.31 8.69 -4.30
N ALA A 50 -5.93 9.81 -4.91
CA ALA A 50 -5.05 9.82 -6.08
C ALA A 50 -3.66 9.25 -5.76
N LEU A 51 -3.13 9.54 -4.57
CA LEU A 51 -1.85 8.96 -4.14
C LEU A 51 -1.94 7.44 -3.96
N GLY A 52 -3.06 6.95 -3.45
CA GLY A 52 -3.32 5.52 -3.23
C GLY A 52 -3.35 4.68 -4.51
N ASP A 53 -3.59 5.30 -5.67
CA ASP A 53 -3.55 4.65 -6.99
C ASP A 53 -2.12 4.48 -7.53
N HIS A 54 -1.16 5.23 -6.99
CA HIS A 54 0.24 5.18 -7.43
C HIS A 54 1.19 4.55 -6.40
N ILE A 55 0.81 4.50 -5.12
CA ILE A 55 1.65 3.96 -4.05
C ILE A 55 0.94 2.80 -3.32
N GLY A 56 1.57 1.63 -3.37
CA GLY A 56 1.25 0.49 -2.52
C GLY A 56 1.97 0.57 -1.17
N TYR A 57 1.28 0.24 -0.07
CA TYR A 57 1.86 0.23 1.27
C TYR A 57 1.46 -1.05 2.02
N LEU A 58 2.46 -1.77 2.51
CA LEU A 58 2.30 -2.93 3.37
C LEU A 58 2.92 -2.62 4.75
N PRO A 59 2.12 -2.25 5.75
CA PRO A 59 2.62 -1.97 7.10
C PRO A 59 3.12 -3.24 7.80
N GLN A 60 3.84 -3.07 8.91
CA GLN A 60 4.29 -4.19 9.75
C GLN A 60 3.12 -4.92 10.40
N ASP A 61 2.16 -4.15 10.92
CA ASP A 61 0.93 -4.66 11.49
C ASP A 61 -0.22 -4.34 10.51
N ILE A 62 -0.96 -5.38 10.13
CA ILE A 62 -2.08 -5.27 9.18
C ILE A 62 -3.38 -5.38 9.97
N GLU A 63 -4.30 -4.46 9.71
CA GLU A 63 -5.66 -4.53 10.21
C GLU A 63 -6.60 -4.69 9.02
N LEU A 64 -7.52 -5.66 9.12
CA LEU A 64 -8.59 -5.86 8.16
C LEU A 64 -9.86 -5.23 8.70
N LEU A 65 -10.57 -4.51 7.85
CA LEU A 65 -11.89 -3.99 8.19
C LEU A 65 -12.88 -5.16 8.25
N SER A 66 -13.88 -5.02 9.13
CA SER A 66 -14.92 -6.03 9.37
C SER A 66 -15.91 -6.09 8.19
N ASP A 67 -15.45 -6.67 7.08
CA ASP A 67 -16.18 -6.85 5.83
C ASP A 67 -15.58 -8.05 5.07
N THR A 68 -15.97 -8.25 3.80
CA THR A 68 -15.48 -9.34 2.96
C THR A 68 -13.99 -9.20 2.62
N VAL A 69 -13.39 -10.31 2.19
CA VAL A 69 -12.00 -10.32 1.71
C VAL A 69 -11.90 -9.45 0.45
N ALA A 70 -12.89 -9.55 -0.45
CA ALA A 70 -12.99 -8.71 -1.64
C ALA A 70 -13.08 -7.23 -1.31
N ALA A 71 -13.88 -6.83 -0.31
CA ALA A 71 -14.01 -5.43 0.08
C ALA A 71 -12.67 -4.85 0.58
N ASN A 72 -11.94 -5.62 1.40
CA ASN A 72 -10.62 -5.23 1.90
C ASN A 72 -9.59 -5.12 0.77
N ILE A 73 -9.52 -6.09 -0.15
CA ILE A 73 -8.58 -6.08 -1.28
C ILE A 73 -8.91 -4.96 -2.28
N GLY A 74 -10.20 -4.82 -2.61
CA GLY A 74 -10.73 -3.81 -3.52
C GLY A 74 -10.77 -2.40 -2.93
N ARG A 75 -10.34 -2.23 -1.67
CA ARG A 75 -10.34 -0.96 -0.94
C ARG A 75 -11.70 -0.26 -0.98
N PHE A 76 -12.78 -1.03 -0.87
CA PHE A 76 -14.17 -0.56 -0.88
C PHE A 76 -14.55 0.23 -2.15
N LYS A 77 -13.78 0.10 -3.24
CA LYS A 77 -14.17 0.59 -4.56
C LYS A 77 -15.24 -0.34 -5.16
N THR A 78 -16.14 0.24 -5.95
CA THR A 78 -17.16 -0.51 -6.69
C THR A 78 -16.63 -0.96 -8.05
N ASN A 79 -17.14 -2.08 -8.57
CA ASN A 79 -16.81 -2.61 -9.91
C ASN A 79 -15.32 -2.96 -10.09
N VAL A 80 -14.69 -3.56 -9.07
CA VAL A 80 -13.25 -3.94 -9.08
C VAL A 80 -13.03 -5.45 -8.93
N ASP A 81 -14.05 -6.27 -9.16
CA ASP A 81 -14.00 -7.72 -8.89
C ASP A 81 -12.90 -8.42 -9.69
N GLN A 82 -12.66 -7.99 -10.94
CA GLN A 82 -11.61 -8.58 -11.78
C GLN A 82 -10.22 -8.22 -11.27
N GLU A 83 -10.03 -6.96 -10.88
CA GLU A 83 -8.78 -6.46 -10.30
C GLU A 83 -8.48 -7.14 -8.96
N VAL A 84 -9.50 -7.39 -8.14
CA VAL A 84 -9.39 -8.13 -6.89
C VAL A 84 -8.90 -9.56 -7.15
N ILE A 85 -9.50 -10.27 -8.10
CA ILE A 85 -9.10 -11.64 -8.46
C ILE A 85 -7.68 -11.65 -9.04
N GLU A 86 -7.32 -10.67 -9.85
CA GLU A 86 -5.98 -10.61 -10.42
C GLU A 86 -4.92 -10.31 -9.34
N ALA A 87 -5.21 -9.39 -8.42
CA ALA A 87 -4.33 -9.09 -7.29
C ALA A 87 -4.08 -10.33 -6.42
N THR A 88 -5.10 -11.15 -6.16
CA THR A 88 -4.93 -12.39 -5.35
C THR A 88 -4.16 -13.47 -6.08
N ARG A 89 -4.26 -13.55 -7.42
CA ARG A 89 -3.42 -14.45 -8.23
C ARG A 89 -1.96 -14.03 -8.20
N LEU A 90 -1.68 -12.74 -8.41
CA LEU A 90 -0.32 -12.19 -8.33
C LEU A 90 0.29 -12.38 -6.94
N ALA A 91 -0.52 -12.26 -5.88
CA ALA A 91 -0.10 -12.51 -4.50
C ALA A 91 -0.03 -14.01 -4.13
N GLY A 92 -0.50 -14.91 -4.99
CA GLY A 92 -0.48 -16.36 -4.75
C GLY A 92 -1.49 -16.85 -3.70
N VAL A 93 -2.54 -16.09 -3.42
CA VAL A 93 -3.52 -16.39 -2.35
C VAL A 93 -4.93 -16.71 -2.86
N ASN A 94 -5.19 -16.63 -4.17
CA ASN A 94 -6.53 -16.86 -4.74
C ASN A 94 -7.15 -18.21 -4.30
N GLU A 95 -6.42 -19.31 -4.39
CA GLU A 95 -6.90 -20.64 -4.02
C GLU A 95 -7.20 -20.77 -2.52
N MET A 96 -6.45 -20.04 -1.68
CA MET A 96 -6.71 -19.99 -0.24
C MET A 96 -8.04 -19.29 0.02
N ILE A 97 -8.27 -18.14 -0.61
CA ILE A 97 -9.49 -17.33 -0.41
C ILE A 97 -10.74 -18.10 -0.84
N ILE A 98 -10.71 -18.77 -2.00
CA ILE A 98 -11.86 -19.57 -2.49
C ILE A 98 -12.28 -20.67 -1.52
N ARG A 99 -11.34 -21.18 -0.69
CA ARG A 99 -11.62 -22.24 0.28
C ARG A 99 -12.18 -21.72 1.60
N LEU A 100 -12.12 -20.41 1.86
CA LEU A 100 -12.76 -19.82 3.04
C LEU A 100 -14.29 -19.87 2.85
N PRO A 101 -15.08 -20.15 3.90
CA PRO A 101 -16.50 -19.82 3.92
C PRO A 101 -16.67 -18.37 4.38
N PRO A 102 -17.29 -17.45 3.61
CA PRO A 102 -18.00 -17.63 2.33
C PRO A 102 -17.13 -17.51 1.06
N GLY A 103 -15.87 -17.13 1.19
CA GLY A 103 -14.90 -17.05 0.09
C GLY A 103 -14.32 -15.66 0.05
N TYR A 104 -14.54 -14.98 -1.08
CA TYR A 104 -14.27 -13.55 -1.24
C TYR A 104 -15.14 -12.69 -0.34
#